data_AF-A0A849V3V8-F1
#
_entry.id   AF-A0A849V3V8-F1
#
_cell.length_a   1.000
_cell.length_b   1.000
_cell.length_c   1.000
_cell.angle_alpha   90.00
_cell.angle_beta   90.00
_cell.angle_gamma   90.00
#
_symmetry.space_group_name_H-M   'P 1'
#
loop_
_entity.id
_entity.type
_entity.pdbx_description
1 polymer ?
#
loop_
_entity_poly.entity_id
_entity_poly.type
_entity_poly.pdbx_seq_one_letter_code
_entity_poly.pdbx_strand_id
1 'polypeptide(L)' 'MKTTTSTANLLMLGLGIALTACAPVQPWERGNLAKPQMALDLYPLQSALRAHNYGSREAAAGGNAAQGGGCGCY' A
#
# COMPACT_ATOMS: atom_id res chain seq x y z
N MET A 1 -24.66 6.36 39.76
CA MET A 1 -25.13 6.37 38.35
C MET A 1 -24.44 7.41 37.44
N LYS A 2 -23.39 8.14 37.87
CA LYS A 2 -22.70 9.15 37.03
C LYS A 2 -21.45 8.63 36.30
N THR A 3 -21.04 7.39 36.55
CA THR A 3 -19.77 6.82 36.06
C THR A 3 -19.86 6.27 34.63
N THR A 4 -21.04 5.84 34.17
CA THR A 4 -21.25 5.25 32.84
C THR A 4 -21.29 6.28 31.69
N THR A 5 -21.72 7.51 31.96
CA THR A 5 -21.70 8.61 30.97
C THR A 5 -20.28 9.13 30.72
N SER A 6 -19.44 9.15 31.76
CA SER A 6 -18.05 9.60 31.66
C SER A 6 -17.18 8.60 30.87
N THR A 7 -17.41 7.30 31.02
CA THR A 7 -16.73 6.27 30.20
C THR A 7 -17.16 6.32 28.74
N ALA A 8 -18.45 6.58 28.46
CA ALA A 8 -18.95 6.73 27.09
C ALA A 8 -18.36 7.97 26.38
N ASN A 9 -18.25 9.10 27.08
CA ASN A 9 -17.60 10.31 26.54
C ASN A 9 -16.10 10.10 26.29
N LEU A 10 -15.41 9.36 27.15
CA LEU A 10 -14.00 9.04 26.96
C LEU A 10 -13.78 8.15 25.72
N LEU A 11 -14.70 7.21 25.49
CA LEU A 11 -14.66 6.31 24.33
C LEU A 11 -14.97 7.04 23.02
N MET A 12 -15.94 7.97 23.04
CA MET A 12 -16.24 8.85 21.89
C MET A 12 -15.08 9.79 21.55
N LEU A 13 -14.39 10.33 22.56
CA LEU A 13 -13.22 11.18 22.34
C LEU A 13 -12.04 10.38 21.74
N GLY A 14 -11.81 9.16 22.24
CA GLY A 14 -10.78 8.27 21.69
C GLY A 14 -11.02 7.89 20.23
N LEU A 15 -12.28 7.66 19.85
CA LEU A 15 -12.64 7.36 18.47
C LEU A 15 -12.36 8.56 17.55
N GLY A 16 -12.68 9.78 17.98
CA GLY A 16 -12.43 11.02 17.20
C GLY A 16 -10.95 11.24 16.85
N ILE A 17 -10.04 10.88 17.75
CA ILE A 17 -8.59 11.02 17.53
C ILE A 17 -8.08 10.00 16.49
N ALA A 18 -8.70 8.82 16.40
CA ALA A 18 -8.28 7.80 15.43
C ALA A 18 -8.54 8.22 13.97
N LEU A 19 -9.51 9.11 13.72
CA LEU A 19 -9.81 9.58 12.35
C LEU A 19 -8.76 10.54 11.78
N THR A 20 -7.88 11.13 12.61
CA THR A 20 -6.86 12.08 12.14
C THR A 20 -5.56 11.41 11.67
N ALA A 21 -5.47 10.07 11.73
CA ALA A 21 -4.26 9.33 11.39
C ALA A 21 -3.92 9.31 9.88
N CYS A 22 -4.82 9.77 9.01
CA CYS A 22 -4.58 9.84 7.57
C CYS A 22 -3.88 11.16 7.22
N ALA A 23 -2.56 11.12 7.04
CA ALA A 23 -1.77 12.28 6.62
C ALA A 23 -1.72 12.40 5.08
N PRO A 24 -1.97 13.58 4.51
CA PRO A 24 -1.75 13.81 3.09
C PRO A 24 -0.24 13.80 2.81
N VAL A 25 0.23 12.83 2.02
CA VAL A 25 1.64 12.74 1.58
C VAL A 25 1.75 13.36 0.19
N GLN A 26 2.69 14.28 0.02
CA GLN A 26 2.90 14.94 -1.26
C GLN A 26 3.61 13.98 -2.24
N PRO A 27 3.32 14.05 -3.56
CA PRO A 27 3.83 13.09 -4.53
C PRO A 27 5.37 12.93 -4.56
N TRP A 28 6.11 13.99 -4.26
CA TRP A 28 7.58 14.02 -4.24
C TRP A 28 8.19 13.46 -2.95
N GLU A 29 7.45 13.40 -1.85
CA GLU A 29 7.92 12.81 -0.59
C GLU A 29 8.04 11.29 -0.67
N ARG A 30 7.35 10.68 -1.65
CA ARG A 30 7.37 9.23 -1.89
C ARG A 30 8.79 8.68 -2.08
N GLY A 31 9.70 9.44 -2.69
CA GLY A 31 11.09 9.01 -2.87
C GLY A 31 11.84 8.80 -1.56
N ASN A 32 11.48 9.54 -0.50
CA ASN A 32 12.10 9.41 0.82
C ASN A 32 11.33 8.44 1.74
N LEU A 33 10.00 8.38 1.59
CA LEU A 33 9.12 7.52 2.40
C LEU A 33 9.14 6.04 1.95
N ALA A 34 9.34 5.78 0.65
CA ALA A 34 9.38 4.43 0.10
C ALA A 34 10.74 3.78 0.39
N LYS A 35 10.81 3.03 1.50
CA LYS A 35 12.02 2.29 1.87
C LYS A 35 12.24 1.11 0.90
N PRO A 36 13.49 0.72 0.60
CA PRO A 36 13.76 -0.41 -0.29
C PRO A 36 13.10 -1.73 0.13
N GLN A 37 12.96 -1.96 1.43
CA GLN A 37 12.28 -3.15 1.99
C GLN A 37 10.75 -3.18 1.78
N MET A 38 10.15 -2.06 1.38
CA MET A 38 8.73 -1.96 1.03
C MET A 38 8.49 -2.21 -0.48
N ALA A 39 9.55 -2.53 -1.23
CA ALA A 39 9.40 -2.86 -2.64
C ALA A 39 8.48 -4.07 -2.81
N LEU A 40 7.53 -3.97 -3.74
CA LEU A 40 6.60 -5.06 -4.08
C LEU A 40 7.33 -6.27 -4.63
N ASP A 41 8.47 -6.03 -5.28
CA ASP A 41 9.37 -7.04 -5.76
C ASP A 41 10.79 -6.71 -5.29
N LEU A 42 11.36 -7.63 -4.52
CA LEU A 42 12.72 -7.50 -3.99
C LEU A 42 13.79 -7.77 -5.07
N TYR A 43 13.44 -8.50 -6.13
CA TYR A 43 14.39 -8.94 -7.15
C TYR A 43 13.87 -8.65 -8.58
N PRO A 44 13.73 -7.37 -8.95
CA PRO A 44 13.11 -6.94 -10.20
C PRO A 44 13.79 -7.49 -11.46
N LEU A 45 15.11 -7.73 -11.40
CA LEU A 45 15.82 -8.32 -12.53
C LEU A 45 15.44 -9.79 -12.74
N GLN A 46 15.30 -10.55 -11.66
CA GLN A 46 14.97 -11.97 -11.74
C GLN A 46 13.50 -12.16 -12.16
N SER A 47 12.59 -11.34 -11.64
CA SER A 47 11.19 -11.37 -12.03
C SER A 47 11.01 -10.98 -13.49
N ALA A 48 11.70 -9.94 -13.98
CA ALA A 48 11.67 -9.54 -15.39
C ALA A 48 12.19 -10.65 -16.32
N LEU A 49 13.32 -11.28 -15.96
CA LEU A 49 13.87 -12.39 -16.74
C LEU A 49 12.91 -13.59 -16.77
N ARG A 50 12.30 -13.91 -15.63
CA ARG A 50 11.31 -14.98 -15.50
C ARG A 50 10.06 -14.67 -16.35
N ALA A 51 9.57 -13.44 -16.28
CA ALA A 51 8.43 -12.99 -17.07
C ALA A 51 8.72 -13.06 -18.58
N HIS A 52 9.91 -12.65 -19.02
CA HIS A 52 10.34 -12.80 -20.42
C HIS A 52 10.32 -14.27 -20.85
N ASN A 53 10.92 -15.16 -20.06
CA ASN A 53 10.94 -16.60 -20.36
C ASN A 53 9.55 -17.22 -20.45
N TYR A 54 8.66 -16.91 -19.50
CA TYR A 54 7.28 -17.40 -19.55
C TYR A 54 6.49 -16.80 -20.71
N GLY A 55 6.63 -15.50 -20.97
CA GLY A 55 5.99 -14.83 -22.10
C GLY A 55 6.38 -15.44 -23.44
N SER A 56 7.67 -15.76 -23.62
CA SER A 56 8.16 -16.44 -24.83
C SER A 56 7.68 -17.89 -24.95
N ARG A 57 7.56 -18.61 -23.84
CA ARG A 57 7.23 -20.04 -23.85
C ARG A 57 5.74 -20.32 -23.93
N GLU A 58 4.92 -19.49 -23.30
CA GLU A 58 3.49 -19.78 -23.12
C GLU A 58 2.60 -18.95 -24.06
N ALA A 59 3.18 -18.05 -24.86
CA ALA A 59 2.45 -17.07 -25.69
C ALA A 59 1.31 -16.36 -24.91
N ALA A 60 1.44 -16.30 -23.58
CA ALA A 60 0.42 -15.79 -22.70
C ALA A 60 0.48 -14.25 -22.73
N ALA A 61 -0.22 -13.67 -23.70
CA ALA A 61 -0.50 -12.25 -23.76
C ALA A 61 -1.46 -11.87 -22.61
N GLY A 62 -0.98 -11.88 -21.36
CA GLY A 62 -1.81 -11.53 -20.21
C GLY A 62 -1.28 -11.91 -18.82
N GLY A 63 -0.09 -12.49 -18.69
CA GLY A 63 0.39 -13.00 -17.40
C GLY A 63 1.51 -12.17 -16.78
N ASN A 64 1.36 -11.84 -15.49
CA ASN A 64 2.35 -11.32 -14.53
C ASN A 64 2.31 -9.81 -14.20
N ALA A 65 1.40 -9.04 -14.78
CA ALA A 65 1.17 -7.65 -14.37
C ALA A 65 -0.09 -7.53 -13.50
N ALA A 66 -0.08 -8.15 -12.32
CA ALA A 66 -0.72 -7.46 -11.20
C ALA A 66 0.23 -6.31 -10.86
N GLN A 67 0.14 -5.20 -11.61
CA GLN A 67 0.77 -3.92 -11.28
C GLN A 67 0.08 -3.40 -10.02
N GLY A 68 0.32 -4.07 -8.91
CA GLY A 68 -0.06 -3.61 -7.59
C GLY A 68 0.94 -2.54 -7.19
N GLY A 69 0.45 -1.32 -6.95
CA GLY A 69 1.15 -0.34 -6.13
C GLY A 69 1.51 0.99 -6.79
N GLY A 70 0.52 1.74 -7.29
CA GLY A 70 0.70 3.17 -7.55
C GLY A 70 -0.30 3.76 -8.54
N CYS A 71 -1.26 4.54 -8.03
CA CYS A 71 -2.24 5.42 -8.69
C CYS A 71 -2.91 5.04 -10.03
N GLY A 72 -2.73 3.84 -10.56
CA GLY A 72 -3.57 3.30 -11.64
C GLY A 72 -3.59 4.10 -12.95
N CYS A 73 -2.58 4.93 -13.24
CA CYS A 73 -2.48 5.59 -14.52
C CYS A 73 -1.75 4.66 -15.50
N TYR A 74 -2.57 3.89 -16.21
CA TYR A 74 -2.28 3.38 -17.55
C TYR A 74 -1.95 4.52 -18.52
#